data_AF-A0A9E6SPS3-F1
#
_entry.id   AF-A0A9E6SPS3-F1
#
_cell.length_a   1.000
_cell.length_b   1.000
_cell.length_c   1.000
_cell.angle_alpha   90.00
_cell.angle_beta   90.00
_cell.angle_gamma   90.00
#
_symmetry.space_group_name_H-M   'P 1'
#
loop_
_entity.id
_entity.type
_entity.pdbx_description
1 polymer ?
#
loop_
_entity_poly.entity_id
_entity_poly.type
_entity_poly.pdbx_seq_one_letter_code
_entity_poly.pdbx_strand_id
1 'polypeptide(L)'
;MVEKQSQTLEFSKNLEAHKTSIDGLVWYDLPVHGDSRGWFKENWQREKMLDAGLLDFGPVQNNVSFNAEAGVTRGLHAEPWDKFVSIGHGKIFGAWCDLREGSATYGKVYTLEMDPSRAIFVPRGVANGFQALKDNTVYMYLVNDHWSPDADYAFVNLADPELGITWPIALDKAEMSDKDKAHPLLKSVTPLKPKKVMVTGANGQLGQALQALYPAADCVDRDTLDISDEAALRSARRWRDYGLILNAAAYTAVDAAETPEGRRDAWAVNARAVGNLARIATEYGITLVHVSSDYVFDGTVSPHTEEESFSPLGVYAQSKAAGDIAAATAPRHYIARTSWVVGDGNNFVKTMASLADRDIKPSVVDDQVGRLTFADTLAAGIKHLVDSRSLYGTYNITNSGNAVSWAEIARTVYESKGQSPDDVTPVHTAAYYSGKDGIAPRPLQSTMSLEKIKMTGFVPTDWHDELKKYLDTL
;
A
#
# COMPACT_ATOMS: atom_id res chain seq x y z
N MET A 1 -3.46 53.02 33.73
CA MET A 1 -2.73 51.77 33.47
C MET A 1 -3.76 50.71 33.20
N VAL A 2 -3.94 50.33 31.93
CA VAL A 2 -4.89 49.29 31.54
C VAL A 2 -4.14 47.96 31.62
N GLU A 3 -4.59 47.07 32.49
CA GLU A 3 -4.12 45.69 32.55
C GLU A 3 -4.31 45.03 31.18
N LYS A 4 -3.20 44.83 30.46
CA LYS A 4 -3.17 43.87 29.36
C LYS A 4 -3.36 42.49 29.99
N GLN A 5 -4.54 41.91 29.82
CA GLN A 5 -4.73 40.47 29.96
C GLN A 5 -3.86 39.77 28.90
N SER A 6 -2.59 39.56 29.23
CA SER A 6 -1.74 38.61 28.53
C SER A 6 -2.27 37.23 28.88
N GLN A 7 -3.02 36.60 27.97
CA GLN A 7 -3.22 35.15 28.02
C GLN A 7 -1.83 34.51 28.01
N THR A 8 -1.39 34.08 29.20
CA THR A 8 -0.11 33.42 29.42
C THR A 8 -0.14 32.08 28.68
N LEU A 9 0.88 31.82 27.87
CA LEU A 9 1.06 30.51 27.25
C LEU A 9 1.03 29.45 28.36
N GLU A 10 0.19 28.43 28.23
CA GLU A 10 0.18 27.32 29.17
C GLU A 10 1.40 26.45 28.90
N PHE A 11 2.35 26.49 29.83
CA PHE A 11 3.58 25.70 29.76
C PHE A 11 3.36 24.29 30.32
N SER A 12 4.17 23.35 29.84
CA SER A 12 4.30 21.98 30.37
C SER A 12 3.07 21.07 30.19
N LYS A 13 2.33 21.24 29.10
CA LYS A 13 1.35 20.24 28.66
C LYS A 13 2.03 18.91 28.31
N ASN A 14 1.32 17.81 28.50
CA ASN A 14 1.71 16.54 27.92
C ASN A 14 1.44 16.54 26.41
N LEU A 15 2.22 15.75 25.67
CA LEU A 15 1.94 15.48 24.27
C LEU A 15 0.66 14.64 24.19
N GLU A 16 -0.40 15.20 23.60
CA GLU A 16 -1.71 14.55 23.49
C GLU A 16 -2.31 14.80 22.11
N ALA A 17 -2.95 13.77 21.53
CA ALA A 17 -3.55 13.81 20.22
C ALA A 17 -5.08 13.94 20.29
N HIS A 18 -5.64 14.80 19.45
CA HIS A 18 -7.06 15.14 19.43
C HIS A 18 -7.65 14.94 18.03
N LYS A 19 -8.60 14.01 17.92
CA LYS A 19 -9.33 13.75 16.67
C LYS A 19 -10.25 14.92 16.32
N THR A 20 -10.47 15.13 15.02
CA THR A 20 -11.37 16.17 14.50
C THR A 20 -12.56 15.57 13.75
N SER A 21 -13.43 16.43 13.23
CA SER A 21 -14.54 16.05 12.36
C SER A 21 -14.15 15.69 10.92
N ILE A 22 -12.89 15.93 10.53
CA ILE A 22 -12.33 15.58 9.21
C ILE A 22 -11.46 14.33 9.36
N ASP A 23 -11.70 13.32 8.52
CA ASP A 23 -10.97 12.05 8.63
C ASP A 23 -9.45 12.24 8.43
N GLY A 24 -8.67 11.72 9.39
CA GLY A 24 -7.21 11.84 9.42
C GLY A 24 -6.64 13.18 9.88
N LEU A 25 -7.44 14.25 9.99
CA LEU A 25 -6.98 15.53 10.54
C LEU A 25 -6.93 15.42 12.06
N VAL A 26 -5.73 15.62 12.63
CA VAL A 26 -5.46 15.44 14.07
C VAL A 26 -4.64 16.61 14.56
N TRP A 27 -5.04 17.23 15.66
CA TRP A 27 -4.25 18.27 16.32
C TRP A 27 -3.67 17.76 17.64
N TYR A 28 -2.59 18.38 18.07
CA TYR A 28 -1.78 17.94 19.20
C TYR A 28 -1.55 19.10 20.17
N ASP A 29 -1.69 18.82 21.47
CA ASP A 29 -1.04 19.64 22.49
C ASP A 29 0.47 19.33 22.46
N LEU A 30 1.30 20.38 22.38
CA LEU A 30 2.75 20.25 22.39
C LEU A 30 3.31 20.68 23.74
N PRO A 31 4.25 19.91 24.32
CA PRO A 31 5.02 20.36 25.47
C PRO A 31 5.84 21.60 25.13
N VAL A 32 5.60 22.68 25.87
CA VAL A 32 6.41 23.92 25.80
C VAL A 32 6.95 24.22 27.18
N HIS A 33 8.27 24.39 27.27
CA HIS A 33 8.97 24.62 28.54
C HIS A 33 9.44 26.07 28.61
N GLY A 34 8.84 26.85 29.50
CA GLY A 34 9.21 28.25 29.74
C GLY A 34 10.30 28.40 30.80
N ASP A 35 11.20 29.35 30.61
CA ASP A 35 12.17 29.81 31.61
C ASP A 35 12.40 31.33 31.50
N SER A 36 13.36 31.87 32.25
CA SER A 36 13.67 33.31 32.24
C SER A 36 14.21 33.85 30.91
N ARG A 37 14.57 32.97 29.96
CA ARG A 37 15.10 33.31 28.64
C ARG A 37 14.03 33.23 27.54
N GLY A 38 12.82 32.76 27.85
CA GLY A 38 11.74 32.55 26.89
C GLY A 38 11.14 31.16 27.03
N TRP A 39 11.02 30.43 25.92
CA TRP A 39 10.53 29.06 25.95
C TRP A 39 11.21 28.18 24.91
N PHE A 40 11.24 26.89 25.20
CA PHE A 40 11.76 25.83 24.34
C PHE A 40 10.64 24.81 24.06
N LYS A 41 10.59 24.31 22.83
CA LYS A 41 9.75 23.16 22.47
C LYS A 41 10.45 22.29 21.45
N GLU A 42 10.19 21.00 21.51
CA GLU A 42 10.46 20.10 20.40
C GLU A 42 9.32 20.22 19.40
N ASN A 43 9.54 20.96 18.33
CA ASN A 43 8.48 21.18 17.34
C ASN A 43 8.11 19.90 16.57
N TRP A 44 9.08 19.00 16.41
CA TRP A 44 8.90 17.67 15.83
C TRP A 44 9.95 16.74 16.41
N GLN A 45 9.51 15.59 16.91
CA GLN A 45 10.37 14.47 17.29
C GLN A 45 9.62 13.21 16.84
N ARG A 46 10.21 12.44 15.93
CA ARG A 46 9.52 11.33 15.25
C ARG A 46 8.96 10.30 16.24
N GLU A 47 9.80 9.72 17.09
CA GLU A 47 9.43 8.69 18.07
C GLU A 47 8.25 9.10 18.95
N LYS A 48 8.31 10.28 19.58
CA LYS A 48 7.23 10.83 20.44
C LYS A 48 5.92 11.02 19.68
N MET A 49 6.00 11.47 18.43
CA MET A 49 4.81 11.67 17.60
C MET A 49 4.19 10.33 17.16
N LEU A 50 5.01 9.32 16.86
CA LEU A 50 4.54 7.97 16.57
C LEU A 50 3.89 7.34 17.80
N ASP A 51 4.50 7.49 18.98
CA ASP A 51 3.94 7.03 20.26
C ASP A 51 2.62 7.74 20.59
N ALA A 52 2.47 9.01 20.18
CA ALA A 52 1.23 9.77 20.25
C ALA A 52 0.19 9.37 19.18
N GLY A 53 0.46 8.34 18.37
CA GLY A 53 -0.46 7.77 17.39
C GLY A 53 -0.45 8.45 16.02
N LEU A 54 0.50 9.35 15.73
CA LEU A 54 0.69 9.86 14.37
C LEU A 54 1.31 8.77 13.50
N LEU A 55 0.75 8.52 12.31
CA LEU A 55 1.41 7.65 11.34
C LEU A 55 2.69 8.32 10.84
N ASP A 56 3.75 7.53 10.67
CA ASP A 56 5.00 8.08 10.17
C ASP A 56 4.83 8.59 8.73
N PHE A 57 4.81 9.90 8.59
CA PHE A 57 4.66 10.56 7.31
C PHE A 57 6.01 10.92 6.69
N GLY A 58 7.13 10.90 7.43
CA GLY A 58 8.48 11.09 6.90
C GLY A 58 8.72 12.50 6.32
N PRO A 59 8.80 13.56 7.15
CA PRO A 59 9.00 14.91 6.63
C PRO A 59 10.37 15.07 5.94
N VAL A 60 10.36 15.67 4.75
CA VAL A 60 11.55 15.90 3.91
C VAL A 60 11.89 17.38 3.75
N GLN A 61 10.96 18.27 4.11
CA GLN A 61 11.11 19.72 3.97
C GLN A 61 10.45 20.44 5.15
N ASN A 62 11.14 21.47 5.66
CA ASN A 62 10.64 22.38 6.68
C ASN A 62 10.47 23.77 6.07
N ASN A 63 9.35 24.42 6.38
CA ASN A 63 8.95 25.69 5.81
C ASN A 63 8.61 26.66 6.93
N VAL A 64 8.95 27.93 6.73
CA VAL A 64 8.68 29.00 7.69
C VAL A 64 8.08 30.19 6.96
N SER A 65 6.98 30.72 7.50
CA SER A 65 6.35 31.94 7.05
C SER A 65 6.28 32.93 8.21
N PHE A 66 6.85 34.11 7.99
CA PHE A 66 6.74 35.25 8.91
C PHE A 66 5.59 36.14 8.48
N ASN A 67 4.75 36.54 9.44
CA ASN A 67 3.59 37.38 9.23
C ASN A 67 3.72 38.60 10.16
N ALA A 68 4.02 39.76 9.57
CA ALA A 68 4.42 40.94 10.32
C ALA A 68 3.29 41.53 11.15
N GLU A 69 2.07 41.54 10.60
CA GLU A 69 0.90 42.17 11.20
C GLU A 69 -0.22 41.15 11.50
N ALA A 70 -0.99 41.41 12.54
CA ALA A 70 -2.26 40.73 12.76
C ALA A 70 -3.22 41.00 11.59
N GLY A 71 -3.98 39.99 11.16
CA GLY A 71 -4.89 40.07 10.02
C GLY A 71 -4.33 39.50 8.72
N VAL A 72 -3.01 39.28 8.63
CA VAL A 72 -2.42 38.53 7.50
C VAL A 72 -3.08 37.16 7.40
N THR A 73 -3.73 36.90 6.27
CA THR A 73 -4.54 35.70 6.03
C THR A 73 -4.08 34.99 4.77
N ARG A 74 -3.79 33.69 4.89
CA ARG A 74 -3.40 32.82 3.77
C ARG A 74 -4.54 31.86 3.44
N GLY A 75 -4.82 31.72 2.14
CA GLY A 75 -5.98 30.97 1.63
C GLY A 75 -5.96 29.47 1.93
N LEU A 76 -7.08 28.81 1.64
CA LEU A 76 -7.29 27.37 1.83
C LEU A 76 -6.75 26.58 0.65
N HIS A 77 -5.58 25.96 0.83
CA HIS A 77 -4.91 25.17 -0.22
C HIS A 77 -4.88 23.70 0.20
N ALA A 78 -5.42 22.81 -0.62
CA ALA A 78 -5.33 21.36 -0.46
C ALA A 78 -4.15 20.85 -1.29
N GLU A 79 -3.05 20.57 -0.60
CA GLU A 79 -1.83 20.11 -1.24
C GLU A 79 -1.79 18.59 -1.43
N PRO A 80 -1.00 18.08 -2.41
CA PRO A 80 -0.90 16.66 -2.70
C PRO A 80 0.02 15.88 -1.75
N TRP A 81 0.32 16.42 -0.57
CA TRP A 81 1.18 15.85 0.46
C TRP A 81 0.64 16.11 1.86
N ASP A 82 1.15 15.39 2.84
CA ASP A 82 0.81 15.59 4.24
C ASP A 82 1.64 16.75 4.81
N LYS A 83 1.07 17.43 5.81
CA LYS A 83 1.69 18.59 6.45
C LYS A 83 1.57 18.50 7.96
N PHE A 84 2.63 18.88 8.68
CA PHE A 84 2.58 19.07 10.13
C PHE A 84 2.81 20.55 10.44
N VAL A 85 1.75 21.23 10.87
CA VAL A 85 1.71 22.68 11.10
C VAL A 85 1.91 22.98 12.58
N SER A 86 2.68 24.03 12.87
CA SER A 86 3.01 24.45 14.23
C SER A 86 3.38 25.94 14.26
N ILE A 87 3.28 26.58 15.44
CA ILE A 87 3.54 28.01 15.58
C ILE A 87 4.86 28.26 16.30
N GLY A 88 5.76 29.01 15.67
CA GLY A 88 7.05 29.41 16.26
C GLY A 88 6.96 30.64 17.15
N HIS A 89 6.01 31.54 16.89
CA HIS A 89 5.72 32.73 17.70
C HIS A 89 4.33 33.27 17.33
N GLY A 90 3.67 33.95 18.26
CA GLY A 90 2.39 34.61 18.00
C GLY A 90 1.21 33.67 18.21
N LYS A 91 0.14 33.89 17.44
CA LYS A 91 -1.11 33.12 17.52
C LYS A 91 -1.82 33.17 16.18
N ILE A 92 -2.44 32.07 15.75
CA ILE A 92 -3.27 32.01 14.55
C ILE A 92 -4.69 31.53 14.87
N PHE A 93 -5.60 31.84 13.98
CA PHE A 93 -6.81 31.08 13.73
C PHE A 93 -6.59 30.25 12.47
N GLY A 94 -6.55 28.92 12.60
CA GLY A 94 -6.45 28.00 11.48
C GLY A 94 -7.82 27.48 11.05
N ALA A 95 -7.99 27.26 9.76
CA ALA A 95 -9.17 26.65 9.16
C ALA A 95 -8.75 25.55 8.18
N TRP A 96 -9.46 24.44 8.20
CA TRP A 96 -9.23 23.29 7.33
C TRP A 96 -10.53 22.83 6.68
N CYS A 97 -10.47 22.43 5.41
CA CYS A 97 -11.61 21.93 4.66
C CYS A 97 -11.22 20.68 3.86
N ASP A 98 -11.99 19.60 3.97
CA ASP A 98 -11.69 18.38 3.23
C ASP A 98 -12.08 18.49 1.75
N LEU A 99 -11.11 18.45 0.84
CA LEU A 99 -11.33 18.54 -0.62
C LEU A 99 -10.99 17.21 -1.33
N ARG A 100 -10.90 16.09 -0.62
CA ARG A 100 -10.56 14.78 -1.19
C ARG A 100 -11.75 14.17 -1.93
N GLU A 101 -11.54 13.74 -3.17
CA GLU A 101 -12.54 13.03 -3.96
C GLU A 101 -13.02 11.76 -3.24
N GLY A 102 -14.33 11.56 -3.13
CA GLY A 102 -14.93 10.37 -2.51
C GLY A 102 -14.84 10.33 -0.98
N SER A 103 -14.31 11.36 -0.31
CA SER A 103 -14.26 11.41 1.15
C SER A 103 -15.65 11.52 1.78
N ALA A 104 -15.92 10.70 2.80
CA ALA A 104 -17.13 10.82 3.63
C ALA A 104 -17.19 12.13 4.42
N THR A 105 -16.07 12.86 4.53
CA THR A 105 -15.98 14.17 5.18
C THR A 105 -15.79 15.32 4.18
N TYR A 106 -15.96 15.10 2.87
CA TYR A 106 -15.82 16.14 1.85
C TYR A 106 -16.63 17.40 2.20
N GLY A 107 -16.00 18.57 2.04
CA GLY A 107 -16.58 19.88 2.36
C GLY A 107 -16.68 20.20 3.85
N LYS A 108 -16.47 19.23 4.76
CA LYS A 108 -16.46 19.51 6.20
C LYS A 108 -15.33 20.46 6.53
N VAL A 109 -15.60 21.35 7.47
CA VAL A 109 -14.66 22.34 7.98
C VAL A 109 -14.32 22.04 9.43
N TYR A 110 -13.06 22.27 9.79
CA TYR A 110 -12.60 22.33 11.18
C TYR A 110 -11.79 23.59 11.40
N THR A 111 -11.91 24.23 12.56
CA THR A 111 -11.19 25.46 12.90
C THR A 111 -10.55 25.36 14.27
N LEU A 112 -9.37 25.93 14.45
CA LEU A 112 -8.63 25.88 15.71
C LEU A 112 -7.78 27.14 15.87
N GLU A 113 -7.87 27.77 17.04
CA GLU A 113 -6.85 28.74 17.45
C GLU A 113 -5.59 28.01 17.93
N MET A 114 -4.44 28.39 17.39
CA MET A 114 -3.16 27.77 17.70
C MET A 114 -2.13 28.82 18.12
N ASP A 115 -1.40 28.49 19.18
CA ASP A 115 -0.20 29.19 19.63
C ASP A 115 0.96 28.17 19.64
N PRO A 116 2.17 28.52 20.13
CA PRO A 116 3.28 27.58 20.15
C PRO A 116 3.04 26.24 20.86
N SER A 117 2.04 26.14 21.74
CA SER A 117 1.66 24.92 22.47
C SER A 117 0.74 23.99 21.68
N ARG A 118 0.44 24.29 20.42
CA ARG A 118 -0.39 23.43 19.56
C ARG A 118 0.26 23.18 18.20
N ALA A 119 0.02 21.98 17.68
CA ALA A 119 0.33 21.61 16.31
C ALA A 119 -0.83 20.84 15.67
N ILE A 120 -0.83 20.70 14.35
CA ILE A 120 -1.85 19.94 13.63
C ILE A 120 -1.26 19.22 12.44
N PHE A 121 -1.57 17.93 12.35
CA PHE A 121 -1.30 17.10 11.19
C PHE A 121 -2.46 17.25 10.21
N VAL A 122 -2.13 17.69 8.99
CA VAL A 122 -3.05 17.92 7.88
C VAL A 122 -2.77 16.87 6.81
N PRO A 123 -3.70 15.93 6.59
CA PRO A 123 -3.56 14.93 5.53
C PRO A 123 -3.57 15.56 4.13
N ARG A 124 -2.90 14.91 3.19
CA ARG A 124 -3.03 15.19 1.75
C ARG A 124 -4.50 15.43 1.35
N GLY A 125 -4.74 16.55 0.65
CA GLY A 125 -6.06 16.90 0.12
C GLY A 125 -7.00 17.58 1.11
N VAL A 126 -6.61 17.73 2.37
CA VAL A 126 -7.29 18.63 3.30
C VAL A 126 -6.72 20.04 3.11
N ALA A 127 -7.58 20.96 2.66
CA ALA A 127 -7.20 22.35 2.46
C ALA A 127 -6.83 23.00 3.79
N ASN A 128 -5.73 23.73 3.82
CA ASN A 128 -5.22 24.42 5.01
C ASN A 128 -5.12 25.93 4.74
N GLY A 129 -5.65 26.73 5.65
CA GLY A 129 -5.57 28.19 5.64
C GLY A 129 -5.49 28.74 7.05
N PHE A 130 -5.03 29.98 7.22
CA PHE A 130 -4.96 30.61 8.53
C PHE A 130 -5.01 32.14 8.46
N GLN A 131 -5.35 32.74 9.60
CA GLN A 131 -5.25 34.16 9.87
C GLN A 131 -4.35 34.40 11.09
N ALA A 132 -3.35 35.27 10.96
CA ALA A 132 -2.54 35.71 12.08
C ALA A 132 -3.36 36.58 13.03
N LEU A 133 -3.37 36.24 14.32
CA LEU A 133 -4.11 36.98 15.37
C LEU A 133 -3.21 37.92 16.17
N LYS A 134 -1.89 37.83 15.97
CA LYS A 134 -0.88 38.69 16.60
C LYS A 134 0.16 39.10 15.57
N ASP A 135 0.72 40.28 15.75
CA ASP A 135 1.89 40.74 15.02
C ASP A 135 3.07 39.77 15.22
N ASN A 136 3.99 39.77 14.25
CA ASN A 136 5.20 38.96 14.25
C ASN A 136 4.93 37.44 14.38
N THR A 137 3.80 36.95 13.89
CA THR A 137 3.45 35.53 13.96
C THR A 137 4.32 34.69 13.02
N VAL A 138 4.97 33.67 13.57
CA VAL A 138 5.80 32.71 12.82
C VAL A 138 5.02 31.41 12.65
N TYR A 139 4.60 31.13 11.43
CA TYR A 139 3.92 29.90 11.04
C TYR A 139 4.94 28.93 10.45
N MET A 140 5.01 27.72 10.97
CA MET A 140 5.98 26.70 10.57
C MET A 140 5.26 25.43 10.13
N TYR A 141 5.78 24.77 9.10
CA TYR A 141 5.23 23.48 8.70
C TYR A 141 6.24 22.55 8.04
N LEU A 142 6.13 21.27 8.41
CA LEU A 142 6.84 20.17 7.77
C LEU A 142 5.96 19.55 6.68
N VAL A 143 6.57 19.02 5.62
CA VAL A 143 5.87 18.27 4.56
C VAL A 143 6.66 17.01 4.19
N ASN A 144 5.98 15.96 3.74
CA ASN A 144 6.59 14.70 3.28
C ASN A 144 6.77 14.59 1.77
N ASP A 145 6.55 15.69 1.05
CA ASP A 145 6.89 15.79 -0.35
C ASP A 145 7.57 17.13 -0.63
N HIS A 146 8.42 17.16 -1.65
CA HIS A 146 9.04 18.38 -2.12
C HIS A 146 8.00 19.25 -2.82
N TRP A 147 8.05 20.55 -2.54
CA TRP A 147 7.22 21.49 -3.27
C TRP A 147 7.48 21.40 -4.78
N SER A 148 6.41 21.36 -5.56
CA SER A 148 6.47 21.34 -7.03
C SER A 148 5.38 22.26 -7.58
N PRO A 149 5.72 23.13 -8.55
CA PRO A 149 4.74 23.99 -9.20
C PRO A 149 3.77 23.21 -10.10
N ASP A 150 4.18 22.02 -10.56
CA ASP A 150 3.44 21.17 -11.50
C ASP A 150 2.57 20.13 -10.80
N ALA A 151 2.41 20.23 -9.47
CA ALA A 151 1.57 19.31 -8.72
C ALA A 151 0.09 19.67 -8.81
N ASP A 152 -0.78 18.67 -8.68
CA ASP A 152 -2.22 18.89 -8.61
C ASP A 152 -2.58 19.47 -7.23
N TYR A 153 -3.06 20.71 -7.22
CA TYR A 153 -3.60 21.37 -6.03
C TYR A 153 -5.11 21.55 -6.19
N ALA A 154 -5.84 21.39 -5.10
CA ALA A 154 -7.21 21.89 -5.01
C ALA A 154 -7.22 23.16 -4.14
N PHE A 155 -8.07 24.11 -4.48
CA PHE A 155 -8.20 25.38 -3.77
C PHE A 155 -9.66 25.64 -3.51
N VAL A 156 -9.98 26.23 -2.36
CA VAL A 156 -11.35 26.69 -2.07
C VAL A 156 -11.31 28.12 -1.55
N ASN A 157 -12.33 28.91 -1.90
CA ASN A 157 -12.44 30.29 -1.49
C ASN A 157 -12.68 30.38 0.02
N LEU A 158 -11.83 31.13 0.71
CA LEU A 158 -11.91 31.37 2.15
C LEU A 158 -13.15 32.20 2.58
N ALA A 159 -13.76 32.93 1.64
CA ALA A 159 -14.99 33.70 1.83
C ALA A 159 -16.25 32.95 1.40
N ASP A 160 -16.15 31.66 1.05
CA ASP A 160 -17.30 30.87 0.65
C ASP A 160 -18.28 30.71 1.83
N PRO A 161 -19.53 31.17 1.69
CA PRO A 161 -20.53 31.07 2.76
C PRO A 161 -20.90 29.63 3.11
N GLU A 162 -20.76 28.67 2.19
CA GLU A 162 -21.04 27.24 2.44
C GLU A 162 -20.04 26.62 3.42
N LEU A 163 -18.84 27.18 3.55
CA LEU A 163 -17.83 26.71 4.51
C LEU A 163 -18.14 27.09 5.95
N GLY A 164 -18.99 28.11 6.17
CA GLY A 164 -19.39 28.56 7.51
C GLY A 164 -18.24 29.04 8.40
N ILE A 165 -17.09 29.43 7.83
CA ILE A 165 -15.92 29.87 8.61
C ILE A 165 -16.17 31.28 9.15
N THR A 166 -16.16 31.41 10.48
CA THR A 166 -16.21 32.72 11.14
C THR A 166 -14.78 33.20 11.42
N TRP A 167 -14.22 33.98 10.50
CA TRP A 167 -12.88 34.56 10.65
C TRP A 167 -12.85 35.61 11.77
N PRO A 168 -11.91 35.54 12.74
CA PRO A 168 -11.87 36.47 13.86
C PRO A 168 -11.68 37.94 13.47
N ILE A 169 -10.88 38.19 12.43
CA ILE A 169 -10.77 39.49 11.77
C ILE A 169 -11.51 39.38 10.44
N ALA A 170 -12.45 40.30 10.23
CA ALA A 170 -13.26 40.33 9.01
C ALA A 170 -12.37 40.36 7.76
N LEU A 171 -12.73 39.58 6.75
CA LEU A 171 -11.91 39.34 5.56
C LEU A 171 -11.68 40.60 4.71
N ASP A 172 -12.59 41.58 4.79
CA ASP A 172 -12.43 42.89 4.16
C ASP A 172 -11.34 43.75 4.81
N LYS A 173 -10.92 43.39 6.04
CA LYS A 173 -9.84 44.01 6.81
C LYS A 173 -8.60 43.13 6.89
N ALA A 174 -8.64 41.93 6.31
CA ALA A 174 -7.53 41.00 6.29
C ALA A 174 -6.59 41.31 5.11
N GLU A 175 -5.28 41.18 5.34
CA GLU A 175 -4.30 41.24 4.25
C GLU A 175 -4.24 39.87 3.57
N MET A 176 -4.60 39.83 2.28
CA MET A 176 -4.69 38.60 1.48
C MET A 176 -4.18 38.81 0.07
N SER A 177 -3.60 37.75 -0.51
CA SER A 177 -3.17 37.75 -1.90
C SER A 177 -4.37 37.78 -2.86
N ASP A 178 -4.21 38.39 -4.03
CA ASP A 178 -5.28 38.41 -5.05
C ASP A 178 -5.58 37.01 -5.59
N LYS A 179 -4.59 36.12 -5.58
CA LYS A 179 -4.76 34.70 -5.94
C LYS A 179 -5.76 34.02 -5.00
N ASP A 180 -5.60 34.19 -3.68
CA ASP A 180 -6.48 33.57 -2.69
C ASP A 180 -7.93 34.10 -2.79
N LYS A 181 -8.10 35.39 -3.09
CA LYS A 181 -9.43 36.00 -3.31
C LYS A 181 -10.14 35.40 -4.51
N ALA A 182 -9.40 34.97 -5.53
CA ALA A 182 -9.91 34.46 -6.80
C ALA A 182 -10.16 32.93 -6.81
N HIS A 183 -9.92 32.22 -5.70
CA HIS A 183 -10.17 30.78 -5.62
C HIS A 183 -11.66 30.44 -5.83
N PRO A 184 -11.95 29.24 -6.36
CA PRO A 184 -13.33 28.83 -6.63
C PRO A 184 -14.11 28.59 -5.33
N LEU A 185 -15.42 28.79 -5.39
CA LEU A 185 -16.36 28.33 -4.36
C LEU A 185 -16.37 26.79 -4.33
N LEU A 186 -16.70 26.19 -3.18
CA LEU A 186 -16.72 24.75 -2.90
C LEU A 186 -17.46 23.97 -4.00
N LYS A 187 -18.64 24.44 -4.40
CA LYS A 187 -19.44 23.83 -5.49
C LYS A 187 -18.74 23.76 -6.86
N SER A 188 -17.70 24.58 -7.06
CA SER A 188 -16.92 24.68 -8.30
C SER A 188 -15.49 24.14 -8.13
N VAL A 189 -15.15 23.57 -6.97
CA VAL A 189 -13.84 22.96 -6.72
C VAL A 189 -13.73 21.66 -7.50
N THR A 190 -12.63 21.48 -8.21
CA THR A 190 -12.20 20.15 -8.65
C THR A 190 -11.55 19.44 -7.46
N PRO A 191 -12.13 18.36 -6.93
CA PRO A 191 -11.57 17.66 -5.76
C PRO A 191 -10.19 17.07 -6.05
N LEU A 192 -9.38 16.91 -5.00
CA LEU A 192 -8.10 16.23 -5.12
C LEU A 192 -8.34 14.72 -5.22
N LYS A 193 -7.94 14.14 -6.35
CA LYS A 193 -8.06 12.70 -6.63
C LYS A 193 -7.24 11.85 -5.66
N PRO A 194 -7.65 10.59 -5.39
CA PRO A 194 -6.82 9.65 -4.66
C PRO A 194 -5.50 9.37 -5.40
N LYS A 195 -4.49 8.89 -4.66
CA LYS A 195 -3.27 8.40 -5.28
C LYS A 195 -3.59 7.17 -6.14
N LYS A 196 -2.88 7.02 -7.26
CA LYS A 196 -3.04 5.93 -8.23
C LYS A 196 -2.54 4.61 -7.66
N VAL A 197 -3.11 3.52 -8.18
CA VAL A 197 -2.65 2.14 -7.98
C VAL A 197 -1.98 1.69 -9.27
N MET A 198 -0.84 1.01 -9.17
CA MET A 198 -0.20 0.33 -10.31
C MET A 198 -0.27 -1.18 -10.13
N VAL A 199 -0.61 -1.91 -11.20
CA VAL A 199 -0.54 -3.39 -11.26
C VAL A 199 0.50 -3.78 -12.30
N THR A 200 1.53 -4.54 -11.90
CA THR A 200 2.52 -5.11 -12.84
C THR A 200 2.24 -6.59 -13.07
N GLY A 201 2.55 -7.09 -14.27
CA GLY A 201 2.15 -8.44 -14.68
C GLY A 201 0.64 -8.54 -14.84
N ALA A 202 0.01 -7.46 -15.29
CA ALA A 202 -1.43 -7.29 -15.32
C ALA A 202 -2.13 -8.35 -16.18
N ASN A 203 -1.48 -8.88 -17.21
CA ASN A 203 -2.07 -9.90 -18.08
C ASN A 203 -1.99 -11.32 -17.51
N GLY A 204 -1.27 -11.53 -16.40
CA GLY A 204 -1.22 -12.82 -15.72
C GLY A 204 -2.47 -13.13 -14.90
N GLN A 205 -2.62 -14.40 -14.49
CA GLN A 205 -3.80 -14.91 -13.75
C GLN A 205 -4.18 -14.03 -12.55
N LEU A 206 -3.21 -13.67 -11.70
CA LEU A 206 -3.45 -12.78 -10.56
C LEU A 206 -3.61 -11.32 -10.98
N GLY A 207 -2.87 -10.87 -12.00
CA GLY A 207 -2.97 -9.51 -12.53
C GLY A 207 -4.40 -9.18 -12.96
N GLN A 208 -5.05 -10.09 -13.68
CA GLN A 208 -6.44 -9.94 -14.11
C GLN A 208 -7.43 -9.91 -12.93
N ALA A 209 -7.24 -10.78 -11.93
CA ALA A 209 -8.06 -10.75 -10.71
C ALA A 209 -7.89 -9.42 -9.93
N LEU A 210 -6.66 -8.88 -9.87
CA LEU A 210 -6.40 -7.58 -9.27
C LEU A 210 -7.02 -6.43 -10.08
N GLN A 211 -7.01 -6.49 -11.42
CA GLN A 211 -7.67 -5.49 -12.27
C GLN A 211 -9.17 -5.39 -11.99
N ALA A 212 -9.84 -6.52 -11.78
CA ALA A 212 -11.26 -6.54 -11.43
C ALA A 212 -11.55 -5.82 -10.10
N LEU A 213 -10.63 -5.90 -9.13
CA LEU A 213 -10.75 -5.23 -7.83
C LEU A 213 -10.26 -3.77 -7.83
N TYR A 214 -9.42 -3.40 -8.79
CA TYR A 214 -8.86 -2.06 -8.94
C TYR A 214 -9.07 -1.54 -10.38
N PRO A 215 -10.32 -1.24 -10.78
CA PRO A 215 -10.66 -0.91 -12.18
C PRO A 215 -10.03 0.38 -12.71
N ALA A 216 -9.54 1.26 -11.81
CA ALA A 216 -8.83 2.48 -12.15
C ALA A 216 -7.29 2.35 -12.04
N ALA A 217 -6.77 1.14 -11.83
CA ALA A 217 -5.33 0.92 -11.73
C ALA A 217 -4.63 1.16 -13.08
N ASP A 218 -3.44 1.74 -13.00
CA ASP A 218 -2.50 1.75 -14.12
C ASP A 218 -1.91 0.34 -14.28
N CYS A 219 -2.32 -0.34 -15.34
CA CYS A 219 -2.02 -1.75 -15.57
C CYS A 219 -0.93 -1.90 -16.61
N VAL A 220 0.14 -2.60 -16.25
CA VAL A 220 1.30 -2.80 -17.11
C VAL A 220 1.79 -4.24 -17.12
N ASP A 221 2.36 -4.60 -18.26
CA ASP A 221 3.08 -5.83 -18.49
C ASP A 221 4.45 -5.56 -19.13
N ARG A 222 5.26 -6.61 -19.31
CA ARG A 222 6.68 -6.50 -19.72
C ARG A 222 6.90 -5.69 -21.00
N ASP A 223 5.96 -5.77 -21.95
CA ASP A 223 6.00 -5.06 -23.23
C ASP A 223 5.75 -3.55 -23.10
N THR A 224 4.96 -3.14 -22.11
CA THR A 224 4.65 -1.74 -21.81
C THR A 224 5.62 -1.11 -20.80
N LEU A 225 6.12 -1.91 -19.85
CA LEU A 225 7.05 -1.49 -18.81
C LEU A 225 7.85 -2.69 -18.29
N ASP A 226 9.10 -2.78 -18.71
CA ASP A 226 10.05 -3.74 -18.11
C ASP A 226 10.52 -3.23 -16.75
N ILE A 227 9.96 -3.79 -15.68
CA ILE A 227 10.31 -3.46 -14.30
C ILE A 227 11.75 -3.86 -13.90
N SER A 228 12.44 -4.68 -14.71
CA SER A 228 13.84 -5.03 -14.49
C SER A 228 14.82 -3.95 -15.01
N ASP A 229 14.37 -3.07 -15.92
CA ASP A 229 15.10 -1.89 -16.37
C ASP A 229 14.88 -0.74 -15.38
N GLU A 230 15.89 -0.51 -14.55
CA GLU A 230 15.85 0.50 -13.50
C GLU A 230 15.68 1.94 -14.04
N ALA A 231 16.33 2.27 -15.16
CA ALA A 231 16.32 3.62 -15.71
C ALA A 231 14.98 3.92 -16.40
N ALA A 232 14.46 2.95 -17.16
CA ALA A 232 13.13 3.03 -17.74
C ALA A 232 12.06 3.13 -16.65
N LEU A 233 12.12 2.27 -15.63
CA LEU A 233 11.16 2.29 -14.54
C LEU A 233 11.15 3.63 -13.78
N ARG A 234 12.33 4.17 -13.44
CA ARG A 234 12.43 5.44 -12.70
C ARG A 234 11.81 6.61 -13.47
N SER A 235 11.92 6.63 -14.79
CA SER A 235 11.42 7.72 -15.64
C SER A 235 10.02 7.49 -16.21
N ALA A 236 9.47 6.28 -16.11
CA ALA A 236 8.18 5.91 -16.72
C ALA A 236 6.99 6.70 -16.18
N ARG A 237 7.07 7.20 -14.94
CA ARG A 237 5.94 7.79 -14.21
C ARG A 237 6.39 8.91 -13.28
N ARG A 238 5.44 9.79 -12.99
CA ARG A 238 5.49 10.65 -11.80
C ARG A 238 5.10 9.82 -10.57
N TRP A 239 6.07 9.12 -9.98
CA TRP A 239 5.85 8.19 -8.86
C TRP A 239 5.14 8.78 -7.64
N ARG A 240 5.22 10.10 -7.45
CA ARG A 240 4.49 10.85 -6.39
C ARG A 240 2.97 10.71 -6.50
N ASP A 241 2.45 10.47 -7.70
CA ASP A 241 1.02 10.27 -7.94
C ASP A 241 0.52 8.90 -7.46
N TYR A 242 1.43 7.96 -7.15
CA TYR A 242 1.11 6.58 -6.81
C TYR A 242 1.13 6.36 -5.30
N GLY A 243 0.18 5.57 -4.80
CA GLY A 243 0.06 5.20 -3.39
C GLY A 243 0.22 3.71 -3.15
N LEU A 244 0.06 2.89 -4.19
CA LEU A 244 0.12 1.44 -4.12
C LEU A 244 0.73 0.85 -5.40
N ILE A 245 1.67 -0.08 -5.23
CA ILE A 245 2.19 -0.94 -6.29
C ILE A 245 1.79 -2.38 -5.95
N LEU A 246 1.07 -3.03 -6.86
CA LEU A 246 0.67 -4.43 -6.80
C LEU A 246 1.53 -5.22 -7.79
N ASN A 247 2.57 -5.90 -7.29
CA ASN A 247 3.49 -6.65 -8.13
C ASN A 247 3.07 -8.12 -8.29
N ALA A 248 2.38 -8.41 -9.39
CA ALA A 248 2.03 -9.76 -9.82
C ALA A 248 2.95 -10.30 -10.94
N ALA A 249 3.94 -9.50 -11.39
CA ALA A 249 4.92 -9.92 -12.38
C ALA A 249 5.92 -10.92 -11.77
N ALA A 250 6.12 -12.04 -12.46
CA ALA A 250 7.11 -13.04 -12.08
C ALA A 250 7.54 -13.88 -13.30
N TYR A 251 8.77 -14.39 -13.25
CA TYR A 251 9.18 -15.51 -14.09
C TYR A 251 8.74 -16.81 -13.39
N THR A 252 7.79 -17.53 -13.99
CA THR A 252 7.12 -18.70 -13.36
C THR A 252 7.41 -20.03 -14.06
N ALA A 253 8.23 -20.04 -15.12
CA ALA A 253 8.61 -21.26 -15.82
C ALA A 253 9.71 -22.01 -15.05
N VAL A 254 9.30 -22.74 -14.00
CA VAL A 254 10.16 -23.34 -12.97
C VAL A 254 11.33 -24.15 -13.56
N ASP A 255 11.05 -25.12 -14.44
CA ASP A 255 12.10 -25.96 -15.03
C ASP A 255 13.00 -25.16 -15.99
N ALA A 256 12.43 -24.24 -16.76
CA ALA A 256 13.19 -23.38 -17.67
C ALA A 256 14.18 -22.46 -16.93
N ALA A 257 13.93 -22.14 -15.65
CA ALA A 257 14.83 -21.35 -14.83
C ALA A 257 16.20 -22.03 -14.60
N GLU A 258 16.28 -23.35 -14.75
CA GLU A 258 17.55 -24.08 -14.58
C GLU A 258 18.50 -23.93 -15.77
N THR A 259 18.00 -23.47 -16.92
CA THR A 259 18.82 -23.20 -18.11
C THR A 259 19.70 -21.96 -17.93
N PRO A 260 20.84 -21.81 -18.66
CA PRO A 260 21.68 -20.62 -18.57
C PRO A 260 20.94 -19.31 -18.86
N GLU A 261 20.04 -19.31 -19.84
CA GLU A 261 19.20 -18.18 -20.22
C GLU A 261 18.11 -17.94 -19.16
N GLY A 262 17.35 -18.97 -18.82
CA GLY A 262 16.25 -18.86 -17.85
C GLY A 262 16.72 -18.46 -16.47
N ARG A 263 17.96 -18.81 -16.07
CA ARG A 263 18.55 -18.33 -14.81
C ARG A 263 18.72 -16.81 -14.80
N ARG A 264 19.21 -16.23 -15.90
CA ARG A 264 19.37 -14.77 -15.99
C ARG A 264 18.01 -14.08 -15.96
N ASP A 265 17.04 -14.63 -16.69
CA ASP A 265 15.68 -14.07 -16.75
C ASP A 265 14.96 -14.18 -15.41
N ALA A 266 15.05 -15.33 -14.73
CA ALA A 266 14.47 -15.54 -13.41
C ALA A 266 15.03 -14.54 -12.39
N TRP A 267 16.35 -14.35 -12.34
CA TRP A 267 16.96 -13.36 -11.43
C TRP A 267 16.63 -11.91 -11.81
N ALA A 268 16.56 -11.60 -13.10
CA ALA A 268 16.20 -10.26 -13.56
C ALA A 268 14.76 -9.88 -13.13
N VAL A 269 13.81 -10.80 -13.28
CA VAL A 269 12.39 -10.54 -12.99
C VAL A 269 12.06 -10.76 -11.51
N ASN A 270 12.46 -11.88 -10.92
CA ASN A 270 12.02 -12.25 -9.56
C ASN A 270 12.83 -11.55 -8.47
N ALA A 271 14.05 -11.09 -8.74
CA ALA A 271 14.91 -10.44 -7.74
C ALA A 271 15.21 -8.98 -8.08
N ARG A 272 15.88 -8.71 -9.21
CA ARG A 272 16.31 -7.34 -9.57
C ARG A 272 15.12 -6.40 -9.73
N ALA A 273 14.09 -6.80 -10.47
CA ALA A 273 12.92 -5.96 -10.67
C ALA A 273 12.18 -5.65 -9.36
N VAL A 274 12.12 -6.61 -8.43
CA VAL A 274 11.52 -6.41 -7.11
C VAL A 274 12.33 -5.39 -6.29
N GLY A 275 13.67 -5.47 -6.34
CA GLY A 275 14.55 -4.46 -5.75
C GLY A 275 14.33 -3.06 -6.33
N ASN A 276 14.13 -2.96 -7.65
CA ASN A 276 13.80 -1.67 -8.28
C ASN A 276 12.47 -1.10 -7.77
N LEU A 277 11.44 -1.93 -7.67
CA LEU A 277 10.13 -1.53 -7.14
C LEU A 277 10.21 -1.14 -5.66
N ALA A 278 10.96 -1.88 -4.85
CA ALA A 278 11.17 -1.58 -3.44
C ALA A 278 11.87 -0.22 -3.24
N ARG A 279 12.88 0.10 -4.07
CA ARG A 279 13.57 1.40 -4.04
C ARG A 279 12.61 2.55 -4.35
N ILE A 280 11.78 2.41 -5.37
CA ILE A 280 10.74 3.40 -5.71
C ILE A 280 9.73 3.53 -4.58
N ALA A 281 9.28 2.40 -4.02
CA ALA A 281 8.33 2.40 -2.92
C ALA A 281 8.86 3.15 -1.69
N THR A 282 10.11 2.92 -1.34
CA THR A 282 10.81 3.65 -0.27
C THR A 282 10.96 5.14 -0.58
N GLU A 283 11.44 5.49 -1.77
CA GLU A 283 11.72 6.88 -2.17
C GLU A 283 10.46 7.75 -2.15
N TYR A 284 9.30 7.18 -2.50
CA TYR A 284 8.03 7.92 -2.66
C TYR A 284 6.97 7.56 -1.61
N GLY A 285 7.31 6.76 -0.60
CA GLY A 285 6.40 6.34 0.47
C GLY A 285 5.19 5.54 -0.01
N ILE A 286 5.35 4.77 -1.09
CA ILE A 286 4.32 3.94 -1.73
C ILE A 286 4.25 2.59 -1.00
N THR A 287 3.05 2.04 -0.82
CA THR A 287 2.90 0.67 -0.34
C THR A 287 3.23 -0.32 -1.47
N LEU A 288 4.13 -1.27 -1.22
CA LEU A 288 4.48 -2.34 -2.15
C LEU A 288 3.86 -3.66 -1.73
N VAL A 289 2.99 -4.23 -2.56
CA VAL A 289 2.58 -5.63 -2.45
C VAL A 289 3.42 -6.46 -3.41
N HIS A 290 4.14 -7.47 -2.91
CA HIS A 290 4.88 -8.42 -3.73
C HIS A 290 4.33 -9.83 -3.56
N VAL A 291 4.00 -10.48 -4.66
CA VAL A 291 3.51 -11.87 -4.66
C VAL A 291 4.69 -12.82 -4.74
N SER A 292 4.77 -13.73 -3.78
CA SER A 292 5.84 -14.72 -3.66
C SER A 292 5.31 -16.15 -3.70
N SER A 293 6.14 -17.14 -3.37
CA SER A 293 5.87 -18.57 -3.54
C SER A 293 6.22 -19.35 -2.28
N ASP A 294 5.52 -20.45 -2.07
CA ASP A 294 5.92 -21.56 -1.18
C ASP A 294 7.31 -22.14 -1.50
N TYR A 295 7.76 -22.06 -2.76
CA TYR A 295 9.07 -22.57 -3.20
C TYR A 295 10.26 -21.88 -2.54
N VAL A 296 10.04 -20.82 -1.76
CA VAL A 296 11.10 -20.22 -0.92
C VAL A 296 11.54 -21.16 0.22
N PHE A 297 10.83 -22.28 0.41
CA PHE A 297 11.15 -23.36 1.35
C PHE A 297 11.42 -24.69 0.61
N ASP A 298 12.12 -25.60 1.29
CA ASP A 298 12.46 -26.94 0.76
C ASP A 298 11.38 -28.00 0.93
N GLY A 299 10.32 -27.71 1.69
CA GLY A 299 9.25 -28.66 1.97
C GLY A 299 9.60 -29.73 3.00
N THR A 300 10.62 -29.51 3.84
CA THR A 300 10.95 -30.42 4.97
C THR A 300 10.12 -30.15 6.23
N VAL A 301 9.45 -28.99 6.28
CA VAL A 301 8.56 -28.55 7.37
C VAL A 301 7.13 -28.45 6.83
N SER A 302 6.13 -28.75 7.67
CA SER A 302 4.71 -28.57 7.32
C SER A 302 3.86 -28.37 8.58
N PRO A 303 2.96 -27.35 8.62
CA PRO A 303 2.82 -26.30 7.62
C PRO A 303 3.95 -25.26 7.71
N HIS A 304 4.32 -24.67 6.57
CA HIS A 304 5.25 -23.55 6.52
C HIS A 304 4.66 -22.28 7.14
N THR A 305 5.45 -21.57 7.93
CA THR A 305 5.04 -20.32 8.61
C THR A 305 5.75 -19.11 8.02
N GLU A 306 5.26 -17.91 8.27
CA GLU A 306 5.88 -16.67 7.76
C GLU A 306 7.27 -16.40 8.35
N GLU A 307 7.55 -16.93 9.55
CA GLU A 307 8.81 -16.78 10.29
C GLU A 307 9.85 -17.87 9.93
N GLU A 308 9.49 -18.83 9.07
CA GLU A 308 10.41 -19.87 8.63
C GLU A 308 11.56 -19.29 7.81
N SER A 309 12.77 -19.80 8.05
CA SER A 309 13.96 -19.40 7.32
C SER A 309 13.92 -19.94 5.89
N PHE A 310 14.42 -19.15 4.94
CA PHE A 310 14.49 -19.57 3.54
C PHE A 310 15.36 -20.82 3.34
N SER A 311 14.83 -21.79 2.61
CA SER A 311 15.53 -23.01 2.17
C SER A 311 15.19 -23.36 0.70
N PRO A 312 15.29 -22.41 -0.26
CA PRO A 312 14.81 -22.61 -1.62
C PRO A 312 15.55 -23.71 -2.38
N LEU A 313 14.79 -24.55 -3.09
CA LEU A 313 15.32 -25.60 -3.97
C LEU A 313 15.30 -25.15 -5.44
N GLY A 314 16.49 -24.92 -6.02
CA GLY A 314 16.64 -24.55 -7.43
C GLY A 314 16.55 -23.05 -7.73
N VAL A 315 16.70 -22.69 -9.01
CA VAL A 315 16.92 -21.30 -9.43
C VAL A 315 15.67 -20.44 -9.29
N TYR A 316 14.49 -20.93 -9.72
CA TYR A 316 13.22 -20.21 -9.55
C TYR A 316 12.99 -19.86 -8.08
N ALA A 317 13.09 -20.87 -7.21
CA ALA A 317 12.95 -20.75 -5.77
C ALA A 317 13.92 -19.72 -5.15
N GLN A 318 15.21 -19.81 -5.49
CA GLN A 318 16.24 -18.88 -5.01
C GLN A 318 15.95 -17.44 -5.45
N SER A 319 15.54 -17.24 -6.70
CA SER A 319 15.20 -15.92 -7.23
C SER A 319 13.96 -15.32 -6.57
N LYS A 320 12.96 -16.14 -6.21
CA LYS A 320 11.77 -15.71 -5.45
C LYS A 320 12.13 -15.33 -4.00
N ALA A 321 12.97 -16.12 -3.33
CA ALA A 321 13.46 -15.79 -2.00
C ALA A 321 14.27 -14.48 -1.98
N ALA A 322 15.10 -14.25 -3.01
CA ALA A 322 15.78 -12.97 -3.19
C ALA A 322 14.79 -11.80 -3.43
N GLY A 323 13.69 -12.06 -4.15
CA GLY A 323 12.57 -11.13 -4.30
C GLY A 323 11.91 -10.76 -2.97
N ASP A 324 11.64 -11.72 -2.10
CA ASP A 324 11.11 -11.46 -0.75
C ASP A 324 12.03 -10.54 0.04
N ILE A 325 13.33 -10.85 0.07
CA ILE A 325 14.33 -10.05 0.78
C ILE A 325 14.35 -8.63 0.22
N ALA A 326 14.31 -8.47 -1.10
CA ALA A 326 14.29 -7.16 -1.75
C ALA A 326 13.01 -6.38 -1.43
N ALA A 327 11.83 -7.01 -1.50
CA ALA A 327 10.56 -6.38 -1.17
C ALA A 327 10.50 -5.91 0.29
N ALA A 328 11.08 -6.69 1.22
CA ALA A 328 11.13 -6.36 2.64
C ALA A 328 11.96 -5.10 2.96
N THR A 329 12.82 -4.64 2.03
CA THR A 329 13.53 -3.36 2.19
C THR A 329 12.64 -2.14 2.08
N ALA A 330 11.43 -2.27 1.49
CA ALA A 330 10.45 -1.19 1.46
C ALA A 330 9.75 -1.08 2.82
N PRO A 331 9.76 0.08 3.51
CA PRO A 331 9.15 0.20 4.84
C PRO A 331 7.65 -0.13 4.89
N ARG A 332 6.94 0.12 3.77
CA ARG A 332 5.50 -0.15 3.61
C ARG A 332 5.33 -1.31 2.63
N HIS A 333 5.44 -2.54 3.10
CA HIS A 333 5.33 -3.71 2.25
C HIS A 333 4.35 -4.77 2.75
N TYR A 334 3.75 -5.49 1.80
CA TYR A 334 3.12 -6.79 2.03
C TYR A 334 3.76 -7.82 1.11
N ILE A 335 4.30 -8.89 1.67
CA ILE A 335 4.76 -10.04 0.88
C ILE A 335 3.68 -11.12 1.00
N ALA A 336 2.99 -11.40 -0.11
CA ALA A 336 1.95 -12.43 -0.17
C ALA A 336 2.54 -13.73 -0.73
N ARG A 337 2.94 -14.65 0.15
CA ARG A 337 3.41 -15.99 -0.26
C ARG A 337 2.20 -16.85 -0.60
N THR A 338 2.20 -17.43 -1.79
CA THR A 338 1.09 -18.26 -2.28
C THR A 338 1.61 -19.56 -2.90
N SER A 339 0.72 -20.48 -3.25
CA SER A 339 1.07 -21.74 -3.91
C SER A 339 -0.01 -22.15 -4.91
N TRP A 340 0.41 -22.85 -5.96
CA TRP A 340 -0.45 -23.60 -6.88
C TRP A 340 -1.61 -22.75 -7.44
N VAL A 341 -1.25 -21.59 -8.01
CA VAL A 341 -2.22 -20.57 -8.43
C VAL A 341 -3.07 -21.03 -9.62
N VAL A 342 -4.38 -20.83 -9.52
CA VAL A 342 -5.40 -21.11 -10.55
C VAL A 342 -6.22 -19.84 -10.81
N GLY A 343 -6.26 -19.40 -12.06
CA GLY A 343 -7.07 -18.27 -12.49
C GLY A 343 -7.24 -18.29 -14.00
N ASP A 344 -7.55 -17.15 -14.61
CA ASP A 344 -7.68 -17.10 -16.05
C ASP A 344 -6.31 -17.04 -16.76
N GLY A 345 -5.84 -18.22 -17.14
CA GLY A 345 -4.59 -18.44 -17.86
C GLY A 345 -4.27 -19.93 -17.94
N ASN A 346 -3.06 -20.29 -18.36
CA ASN A 346 -2.61 -21.69 -18.33
C ASN A 346 -2.32 -22.11 -16.88
N ASN A 347 -2.94 -23.21 -16.44
CA ASN A 347 -2.71 -23.80 -15.12
C ASN A 347 -2.96 -25.31 -15.14
N PHE A 348 -2.61 -25.95 -14.03
CA PHE A 348 -2.72 -27.40 -13.86
C PHE A 348 -4.16 -27.91 -14.02
N VAL A 349 -5.14 -27.21 -13.46
CA VAL A 349 -6.56 -27.61 -13.51
C VAL A 349 -7.08 -27.61 -14.95
N LYS A 350 -6.86 -26.53 -15.71
CA LYS A 350 -7.21 -26.48 -17.15
C LYS A 350 -6.49 -27.56 -17.95
N THR A 351 -5.23 -27.86 -17.62
CA THR A 351 -4.46 -28.94 -18.27
C THR A 351 -5.10 -30.30 -18.01
N MET A 352 -5.45 -30.63 -16.76
CA MET A 352 -6.09 -31.90 -16.41
C MET A 352 -7.48 -32.03 -17.03
N ALA A 353 -8.29 -30.97 -17.01
CA ALA A 353 -9.59 -30.92 -17.65
C ALA A 353 -9.50 -31.22 -19.15
N SER A 354 -8.56 -30.56 -19.85
CA SER A 354 -8.32 -30.80 -21.27
C SER A 354 -7.82 -32.22 -21.59
N LEU A 355 -7.09 -32.87 -20.69
CA LEU A 355 -6.69 -34.27 -20.85
C LEU A 355 -7.88 -35.21 -20.67
N ALA A 356 -8.75 -34.95 -19.69
CA ALA A 356 -9.98 -35.71 -19.44
C ALA A 356 -10.96 -35.61 -20.62
N ASP A 357 -11.15 -34.41 -21.17
CA ASP A 357 -12.00 -34.19 -22.37
C ASP A 357 -11.47 -34.94 -23.61
N ARG A 358 -10.17 -35.24 -23.64
CA ARG A 358 -9.49 -35.98 -24.71
C ARG A 358 -9.30 -37.47 -24.40
N ASP A 359 -9.85 -37.97 -23.29
CA ASP A 359 -9.72 -39.36 -22.84
C ASP A 359 -8.24 -39.82 -22.72
N ILE A 360 -7.36 -38.92 -22.27
CA ILE A 360 -5.96 -39.22 -22.00
C ILE A 360 -5.82 -39.65 -20.55
N LYS A 361 -5.01 -40.69 -20.27
CA LYS A 361 -4.79 -41.24 -18.92
C LYS A 361 -3.40 -40.85 -18.39
N PRO A 362 -3.25 -39.77 -17.62
CA PRO A 362 -1.95 -39.23 -17.25
C PRO A 362 -1.37 -39.92 -16.02
N SER A 363 -0.04 -39.86 -15.91
CA SER A 363 0.66 -40.11 -14.64
C SER A 363 0.89 -38.77 -13.92
N VAL A 364 0.50 -38.69 -12.65
CA VAL A 364 0.54 -37.45 -11.86
C VAL A 364 1.17 -37.71 -10.50
N VAL A 365 2.00 -36.78 -10.03
CA VAL A 365 2.75 -36.96 -8.78
C VAL A 365 1.85 -37.01 -7.54
N ASP A 366 2.10 -37.98 -6.66
CA ASP A 366 1.28 -38.26 -5.46
C ASP A 366 1.97 -37.92 -4.13
N ASP A 367 3.25 -37.57 -4.15
CA ASP A 367 4.08 -37.23 -2.99
C ASP A 367 4.45 -35.73 -2.88
N GLN A 368 3.90 -34.89 -3.77
CA GLN A 368 3.94 -33.43 -3.67
C GLN A 368 2.60 -32.92 -3.17
N VAL A 369 2.56 -32.42 -1.93
CA VAL A 369 1.34 -32.10 -1.19
C VAL A 369 1.23 -30.60 -0.91
N GLY A 370 0.06 -30.03 -1.18
CA GLY A 370 -0.20 -28.60 -1.02
C GLY A 370 -1.68 -28.26 -1.16
N ARG A 371 -1.99 -26.99 -1.46
CA ARG A 371 -3.35 -26.49 -1.70
C ARG A 371 -3.36 -25.67 -2.98
N LEU A 372 -4.42 -25.79 -3.77
CA LEU A 372 -4.69 -24.84 -4.84
C LEU A 372 -4.93 -23.45 -4.24
N THR A 373 -4.56 -22.40 -4.97
CA THR A 373 -4.96 -21.03 -4.64
C THR A 373 -5.61 -20.36 -5.85
N PHE A 374 -6.87 -19.99 -5.72
CA PHE A 374 -7.57 -19.25 -6.76
C PHE A 374 -7.14 -17.79 -6.76
N ALA A 375 -6.85 -17.26 -7.95
CA ALA A 375 -6.35 -15.91 -8.16
C ALA A 375 -7.28 -14.86 -7.51
N ASP A 376 -8.60 -15.08 -7.56
CA ASP A 376 -9.59 -14.19 -6.94
C ASP A 376 -9.50 -14.21 -5.40
N THR A 377 -9.26 -15.38 -4.80
CA THR A 377 -9.07 -15.49 -3.33
C THR A 377 -7.78 -14.79 -2.91
N LEU A 378 -6.70 -14.97 -3.67
CA LEU A 378 -5.43 -14.30 -3.42
C LEU A 378 -5.55 -12.78 -3.58
N ALA A 379 -6.19 -12.31 -4.65
CA ALA A 379 -6.45 -10.90 -4.90
C ALA A 379 -7.32 -10.28 -3.79
N ALA A 380 -8.35 -10.99 -3.32
CA ALA A 380 -9.19 -10.57 -2.22
C ALA A 380 -8.41 -10.47 -0.89
N GLY A 381 -7.53 -11.43 -0.60
CA GLY A 381 -6.65 -11.39 0.58
C GLY A 381 -5.67 -10.22 0.52
N ILE A 382 -5.08 -9.94 -0.64
CA ILE A 382 -4.24 -8.76 -0.88
C ILE A 382 -5.02 -7.46 -0.65
N LYS A 383 -6.22 -7.34 -1.24
CA LYS A 383 -7.08 -6.17 -1.06
C LYS A 383 -7.47 -5.98 0.39
N HIS A 384 -7.80 -7.05 1.11
CA HIS A 384 -8.09 -7.00 2.54
C HIS A 384 -6.94 -6.38 3.32
N LEU A 385 -5.70 -6.84 3.14
CA LEU A 385 -4.53 -6.30 3.83
C LEU A 385 -4.34 -4.79 3.58
N VAL A 386 -4.54 -4.37 2.34
CA VAL A 386 -4.43 -2.95 1.93
C VAL A 386 -5.54 -2.11 2.56
N ASP A 387 -6.80 -2.55 2.45
CA ASP A 387 -7.96 -1.79 2.93
C ASP A 387 -8.02 -1.73 4.46
N SER A 388 -7.69 -2.83 5.16
CA SER A 388 -7.66 -2.90 6.62
C SER A 388 -6.43 -2.19 7.22
N ARG A 389 -5.44 -1.84 6.40
CA ARG A 389 -4.13 -1.33 6.84
C ARG A 389 -3.49 -2.25 7.88
N SER A 390 -3.58 -3.56 7.66
CA SER A 390 -2.93 -4.58 8.49
C SER A 390 -1.44 -4.27 8.64
N LEU A 391 -0.81 -4.76 9.72
CA LEU A 391 0.62 -4.55 9.93
C LEU A 391 1.43 -5.01 8.70
N TYR A 392 2.34 -4.16 8.22
CA TYR A 392 3.22 -4.50 7.11
C TYR A 392 4.08 -5.71 7.44
N GLY A 393 4.43 -6.49 6.41
CA GLY A 393 5.22 -7.71 6.54
C GLY A 393 4.77 -8.83 5.60
N THR A 394 5.18 -10.05 5.94
CA THR A 394 4.88 -11.25 5.16
C THR A 394 3.59 -11.92 5.63
N TYR A 395 2.79 -12.41 4.69
CA TYR A 395 1.57 -13.17 4.90
C TYR A 395 1.52 -14.36 3.95
N ASN A 396 1.21 -15.54 4.47
CA ASN A 396 0.85 -16.69 3.66
C ASN A 396 -0.62 -16.59 3.26
N ILE A 397 -0.90 -16.66 1.96
CA ILE A 397 -2.25 -16.55 1.40
C ILE A 397 -2.46 -17.66 0.37
N THR A 398 -3.23 -18.67 0.78
CA THR A 398 -3.83 -19.70 -0.08
C THR A 398 -5.30 -19.82 0.21
N ASN A 399 -6.04 -20.59 -0.59
CA ASN A 399 -7.32 -21.11 -0.14
C ASN A 399 -7.14 -22.03 1.09
N SER A 400 -8.21 -22.18 1.88
CA SER A 400 -8.27 -23.13 2.99
C SER A 400 -8.59 -24.54 2.49
N GLY A 401 -8.69 -25.50 3.40
CA GLY A 401 -9.02 -26.91 3.10
C GLY A 401 -7.88 -27.87 3.42
N ASN A 402 -8.13 -29.16 3.23
CA ASN A 402 -7.10 -30.19 3.44
C ASN A 402 -6.01 -30.04 2.38
N ALA A 403 -4.75 -30.25 2.77
CA ALA A 403 -3.67 -30.35 1.80
C ALA A 403 -3.73 -31.73 1.14
N VAL A 404 -3.57 -31.75 -0.17
CA VAL A 404 -3.68 -32.97 -1.00
C VAL A 404 -2.57 -33.02 -2.04
N SER A 405 -2.35 -34.19 -2.61
CA SER A 405 -1.40 -34.35 -3.71
C SER A 405 -1.92 -33.79 -5.04
N TRP A 406 -1.01 -33.54 -5.99
CA TRP A 406 -1.40 -33.22 -7.37
C TRP A 406 -2.25 -34.34 -8.00
N ALA A 407 -1.96 -35.61 -7.70
CA ALA A 407 -2.74 -36.75 -8.16
C ALA A 407 -4.19 -36.71 -7.66
N GLU A 408 -4.42 -36.35 -6.40
CA GLU A 408 -5.78 -36.18 -5.85
C GLU A 408 -6.54 -35.02 -6.50
N ILE A 409 -5.87 -33.90 -6.78
CA ILE A 409 -6.47 -32.79 -7.53
C ILE A 409 -6.87 -33.27 -8.92
N ALA A 410 -5.98 -33.97 -9.63
CA ALA A 410 -6.25 -34.49 -10.96
C ALA A 410 -7.44 -35.47 -10.96
N ARG A 411 -7.53 -36.38 -9.98
CA ARG A 411 -8.69 -37.27 -9.80
C ARG A 411 -10.00 -36.51 -9.66
N THR A 412 -9.99 -35.47 -8.81
CA THR A 412 -11.16 -34.60 -8.60
C THR A 412 -11.59 -33.92 -9.91
N VAL A 413 -10.63 -33.46 -10.71
CA VAL A 413 -10.91 -32.86 -12.03
C VAL A 413 -11.48 -33.89 -13.01
N TYR A 414 -10.94 -35.11 -13.06
CA TYR A 414 -11.42 -36.19 -13.95
C TYR A 414 -12.85 -36.59 -13.61
N GLU A 415 -13.12 -36.81 -12.32
CA GLU A 415 -14.47 -37.12 -11.84
C GLU A 415 -15.47 -36.01 -12.22
N SER A 416 -15.09 -34.73 -12.05
CA SER A 416 -15.94 -33.60 -12.43
C SER A 416 -16.18 -33.48 -13.94
N LYS A 417 -15.29 -33.99 -14.78
CA LYS A 417 -15.46 -34.06 -16.25
C LYS A 417 -16.16 -35.36 -16.70
N GLY A 418 -16.63 -36.19 -15.76
CA GLY A 418 -17.35 -37.43 -16.05
C GLY A 418 -16.46 -38.61 -16.42
N GLN A 419 -15.15 -38.51 -16.23
CA GLN A 419 -14.18 -39.59 -16.42
C GLN A 419 -13.94 -40.36 -15.10
N SER A 420 -13.33 -41.55 -15.19
CA SER A 420 -12.98 -42.30 -13.99
C SER A 420 -11.79 -41.65 -13.27
N PRO A 421 -11.84 -41.44 -11.94
CA PRO A 421 -10.66 -40.99 -11.20
C PRO A 421 -9.50 -42.00 -11.29
N ASP A 422 -9.78 -43.28 -11.56
CA ASP A 422 -8.74 -44.31 -11.75
C ASP A 422 -7.95 -44.16 -13.06
N ASP A 423 -8.40 -43.29 -13.98
CA ASP A 423 -7.64 -42.95 -15.18
C ASP A 423 -6.40 -42.08 -14.87
N VAL A 424 -6.30 -41.54 -13.66
CA VAL A 424 -5.11 -40.85 -13.15
C VAL A 424 -4.21 -41.84 -12.41
N THR A 425 -3.03 -42.11 -12.98
CA THR A 425 -2.04 -43.00 -12.37
C THR A 425 -1.15 -42.21 -11.40
N PRO A 426 -1.19 -42.48 -10.08
CA PRO A 426 -0.32 -41.83 -9.11
C PRO A 426 1.12 -42.31 -9.27
N VAL A 427 2.10 -41.42 -9.15
CA VAL A 427 3.53 -41.74 -9.26
C VAL A 427 4.38 -40.91 -8.30
N HIS A 428 5.37 -41.54 -7.66
CA HIS A 428 6.31 -40.79 -6.82
C HIS A 428 7.20 -39.85 -7.64
N THR A 429 7.57 -38.71 -7.07
CA THR A 429 8.42 -37.67 -7.67
C THR A 429 9.73 -38.26 -8.23
N ALA A 430 10.38 -39.14 -7.47
CA ALA A 430 11.64 -39.77 -7.89
C ALA A 430 11.48 -40.63 -9.16
N ALA A 431 10.36 -41.33 -9.30
CA ALA A 431 10.05 -42.13 -10.49
C ALA A 431 9.62 -41.23 -11.66
N TYR A 432 8.78 -40.22 -11.39
CA TYR A 432 8.25 -39.32 -12.41
C TYR A 432 9.33 -38.49 -13.12
N TYR A 433 10.42 -38.16 -12.42
CA TYR A 433 11.56 -37.43 -12.97
C TYR A 433 12.77 -38.30 -13.30
N SER A 434 12.67 -39.62 -13.15
CA SER A 434 13.77 -40.53 -13.50
C SER A 434 14.17 -40.37 -14.97
N GLY A 435 15.46 -40.09 -15.21
CA GLY A 435 16.01 -39.89 -16.56
C GLY A 435 15.65 -38.57 -17.24
N LYS A 436 15.03 -37.62 -16.53
CA LYS A 436 14.76 -36.27 -17.04
C LYS A 436 15.83 -35.30 -16.54
N ASP A 437 16.58 -34.71 -17.46
CA ASP A 437 17.55 -33.67 -17.16
C ASP A 437 16.89 -32.28 -17.15
N GLY A 438 17.45 -31.34 -16.38
CA GLY A 438 17.00 -29.94 -16.36
C GLY A 438 15.67 -29.69 -15.64
N ILE A 439 15.17 -30.67 -14.87
CA ILE A 439 14.01 -30.50 -14.01
C ILE A 439 14.43 -29.83 -12.71
N ALA A 440 13.73 -28.78 -12.31
CA ALA A 440 13.98 -28.13 -11.04
C ALA A 440 13.48 -29.02 -9.88
N PRO A 441 14.22 -29.10 -8.77
CA PRO A 441 13.74 -29.79 -7.58
C PRO A 441 12.45 -29.12 -7.07
N ARG A 442 11.45 -29.94 -6.73
CA ARG A 442 10.14 -29.48 -6.23
C ARG A 442 10.01 -29.85 -4.74
N PRO A 443 9.57 -28.93 -3.87
CA PRO A 443 9.23 -29.25 -2.49
C PRO A 443 8.17 -30.36 -2.44
N LEU A 444 8.33 -31.32 -1.54
CA LEU A 444 7.34 -32.38 -1.34
C LEU A 444 6.17 -31.91 -0.45
N GLN A 445 6.41 -30.89 0.38
CA GLN A 445 5.38 -30.21 1.16
C GLN A 445 5.37 -28.72 0.79
N SER A 446 4.20 -28.21 0.46
CA SER A 446 3.94 -26.81 0.09
C SER A 446 2.84 -26.19 0.96
N THR A 447 2.39 -26.90 1.99
CA THR A 447 1.27 -26.46 2.83
C THR A 447 1.71 -25.28 3.68
N MET A 448 1.04 -24.14 3.54
CA MET A 448 1.30 -22.95 4.34
C MET A 448 0.27 -22.78 5.47
N SER A 449 0.72 -22.26 6.60
CA SER A 449 -0.13 -21.82 7.70
C SER A 449 -0.91 -20.57 7.28
N LEU A 450 -2.19 -20.50 7.63
CA LEU A 450 -3.08 -19.37 7.32
C LEU A 450 -3.47 -18.58 8.57
N GLU A 451 -2.85 -18.86 9.71
CA GLU A 451 -3.24 -18.27 10.99
C GLU A 451 -3.04 -16.75 10.98
N LYS A 452 -1.91 -16.26 10.45
CA LYS A 452 -1.59 -14.82 10.42
C LYS A 452 -2.61 -14.02 9.61
N ILE A 453 -2.98 -14.48 8.41
CA ILE A 453 -3.97 -13.79 7.58
C ILE A 453 -5.37 -13.85 8.23
N LYS A 454 -5.75 -14.97 8.86
CA LYS A 454 -7.01 -15.09 9.61
C LYS A 454 -7.09 -14.15 10.80
N MET A 455 -5.99 -13.91 11.50
CA MET A 455 -5.93 -12.93 12.60
C MET A 455 -6.21 -11.49 12.14
N THR A 456 -6.06 -11.19 10.85
CA THR A 456 -6.45 -9.89 10.29
C THR A 456 -7.95 -9.78 9.99
N GLY A 457 -8.71 -10.85 10.17
CA GLY A 457 -10.14 -10.93 9.86
C GLY A 457 -10.48 -11.49 8.48
N PHE A 458 -9.50 -11.85 7.66
CA PHE A 458 -9.74 -12.48 6.36
C PHE A 458 -9.77 -14.00 6.47
N VAL A 459 -10.87 -14.63 6.04
CA VAL A 459 -11.02 -16.08 6.01
C VAL A 459 -10.99 -16.55 4.56
N PRO A 460 -9.91 -17.22 4.11
CA PRO A 460 -9.87 -17.78 2.77
C PRO A 460 -10.95 -18.84 2.56
N THR A 461 -11.52 -18.90 1.36
CA THR A 461 -12.48 -19.95 1.00
C THR A 461 -11.80 -21.29 0.80
N ASP A 462 -12.57 -22.38 0.92
CA ASP A 462 -12.06 -23.74 0.70
C ASP A 462 -11.71 -23.96 -0.77
N TRP A 463 -10.54 -24.55 -1.04
CA TRP A 463 -10.09 -24.76 -2.40
C TRP A 463 -10.95 -25.77 -3.17
N HIS A 464 -11.61 -26.74 -2.50
CA HIS A 464 -12.52 -27.68 -3.16
C HIS A 464 -13.76 -26.97 -3.70
N ASP A 465 -14.32 -26.05 -2.92
CA ASP A 465 -15.50 -25.27 -3.33
C ASP A 465 -15.17 -24.36 -4.51
N GLU A 466 -14.01 -23.69 -4.47
CA GLU A 466 -13.56 -22.85 -5.59
C GLU A 466 -13.19 -23.68 -6.82
N LEU A 467 -12.60 -24.87 -6.66
CA LEU A 467 -12.31 -25.78 -7.77
C LEU A 467 -13.58 -26.21 -8.48
N LYS A 468 -14.64 -26.55 -7.74
CA LYS A 468 -15.93 -26.90 -8.33
C LYS A 468 -16.50 -25.75 -9.16
N LYS A 469 -16.55 -24.54 -8.58
CA LYS A 469 -17.03 -23.35 -9.30
C LYS A 469 -16.21 -23.07 -10.56
N TYR A 470 -14.89 -23.21 -10.47
CA TYR A 470 -14.01 -23.00 -11.60
C TYR A 470 -14.21 -24.05 -12.70
N LEU A 471 -14.38 -25.32 -12.36
CA LEU A 471 -14.67 -26.40 -13.32
C LEU A 471 -16.04 -26.21 -14.00
N ASP A 472 -17.04 -25.66 -13.32
CA ASP A 472 -18.35 -25.34 -13.93
C ASP A 472 -18.24 -24.27 -15.04
N THR A 473 -17.13 -23.52 -15.10
CA THR A 473 -16.84 -22.55 -16.17
C THR A 473 -16.08 -23.15 -17.36
N LEU A 474 -15.60 -24.40 -17.26
CA LEU A 474 -14.70 -25.05 -18.23
C LEU A 474 -15.35 -26.10 -19.12
#